data_AF-A0A259C290-F1
#
_entry.id   AF-A0A259C290-F1
#
_cell.length_a   1.000
_cell.length_b   1.000
_cell.length_c   1.000
_cell.angle_alpha   90.00
_cell.angle_beta   90.00
_cell.angle_gamma   90.00
#
_symmetry.space_group_name_H-M   'P 1'
#
loop_
_entity.id
_entity.type
_entity.pdbx_description
1 polymer ?
#
loop_
_entity_poly.entity_id
_entity_poly.type
_entity_poly.pdbx_seq_one_letter_code
_entity_poly.pdbx_strand_id
1 'polypeptide(L)' 'EELADFTECFITGTAAEVTPVGEIADWRFAPSGITHQLMDAYSAAVRPQQAAA' A
#
# COMPACT_ATOMS: atom_id res chain seq x y z
N GLU A 1 7.46 14.76 13.54
CA GLU A 1 8.64 14.04 14.05
C GLU A 1 8.54 12.52 13.82
N GLU A 2 7.35 11.90 13.90
CA GLU A 2 7.21 10.44 13.72
C GLU A 2 7.53 9.89 12.32
N LEU A 3 7.31 10.67 11.26
CA LEU A 3 7.50 10.20 9.87
C LEU A 3 8.95 9.84 9.51
N ALA A 4 9.93 10.37 10.23
CA ALA A 4 11.35 10.10 9.96
C ALA A 4 11.81 8.71 10.42
N ASP A 5 11.09 8.11 11.37
CA ASP A 5 11.45 6.82 11.96
C ASP A 5 10.79 5.64 11.24
N PHE A 6 9.85 5.90 10.32
CA PHE A 6 9.17 4.86 9.55
C PHE A 6 10.04 4.34 8.42
N THR A 7 10.05 3.01 8.26
CA THR A 7 10.74 2.33 7.17
C THR A 7 9.97 2.44 5.85
N GLU A 8 8.64 2.49 5.92
CA GLU A 8 7.73 2.61 4.78
C GLU A 8 6.40 3.25 5.20
N CYS A 9 5.70 3.86 4.24
CA CYS A 9 4.33 4.33 4.42
C CYS A 9 3.51 4.15 3.14
N PHE A 10 2.19 4.11 3.31
CA PHE A 10 1.22 3.93 2.23
C PHE A 10 -0.03 4.75 2.53
N ILE A 11 -0.79 5.07 1.49
CA ILE A 11 -2.10 5.70 1.61
C ILE A 11 -3.19 4.71 1.23
N THR A 12 -4.38 4.94 1.79
CA THR A 12 -5.58 4.17 1.45
C THR A 12 -6.72 5.05 0.96
N GLY A 13 -7.53 4.55 0.05
CA GLY A 13 -8.78 5.20 -0.35
C GLY A 13 -9.54 4.40 -1.39
N THR A 14 -10.83 4.67 -1.60
CA THR A 14 -11.64 3.89 -2.56
C THR A 14 -11.04 3.87 -3.97
N ALA A 15 -10.46 4.98 -4.42
CA ALA A 15 -9.80 5.08 -5.72
C ALA A 15 -8.28 4.80 -5.66
N ALA A 16 -7.66 5.02 -4.50
CA ALA A 16 -6.21 4.83 -4.30
C ALA A 16 -5.86 3.41 -3.84
N GLU A 17 -6.84 2.60 -3.47
CA GLU A 17 -6.69 1.26 -2.93
C GLU A 17 -5.68 1.23 -1.78
N VAL A 18 -4.63 0.40 -1.87
CA VAL A 18 -3.42 0.48 -1.06
C VAL A 18 -2.31 0.94 -1.99
N THR A 19 -1.83 2.18 -1.80
CA THR A 19 -0.79 2.77 -2.67
C THR A 19 0.47 3.10 -1.87
N PRO A 20 1.65 2.60 -2.28
CA PRO A 20 2.92 2.92 -1.64
C PRO A 20 3.27 4.40 -1.86
N VAL A 21 3.85 5.02 -0.84
CA VAL A 21 4.36 6.39 -0.94
C VAL A 21 5.89 6.35 -0.98
N GLY A 22 6.49 6.98 -1.99
CA GLY A 22 7.94 7.08 -2.13
C GLY A 22 8.54 8.35 -1.51
N GLU A 23 7.75 9.42 -1.39
CA GLU A 23 8.22 10.71 -0.88
C GLU A 23 7.04 11.55 -0.36
N ILE A 24 7.23 12.22 0.77
CA ILE A 24 6.34 13.24 1.31
C ILE A 24 7.21 14.42 1.71
N ALA A 25 7.05 15.59 1.07
CA ALA A 25 7.92 16.74 1.31
C ALA A 25 9.42 16.33 1.31
N ASP A 26 10.13 16.47 2.44
CA ASP A 26 11.54 16.12 2.56
C ASP A 26 11.79 14.65 2.98
N TRP A 27 10.74 13.88 3.29
CA TRP A 27 10.84 12.48 3.72
C TRP A 27 10.80 11.54 2.53
N ARG A 28 11.80 10.66 2.41
CA ARG A 28 11.88 9.61 1.39
C ARG A 28 11.64 8.25 2.04
N PHE A 29 10.76 7.46 1.44
CA PHE A 29 10.43 6.12 1.89
C PHE A 29 10.78 5.11 0.82
N ALA A 30 11.20 3.91 1.23
CA ALA A 30 11.45 2.79 0.32
C ALA A 30 10.39 1.72 0.57
N PRO A 31 9.30 1.69 -0.24
CA PRO A 31 8.28 0.65 -0.12
C PRO A 31 8.91 -0.75 -0.17
N SER A 32 8.62 -1.58 0.83
CA SER A 32 9.25 -2.89 0.98
C SER A 32 8.20 -4.01 1.12
N GLY A 33 8.58 -5.09 1.81
CA GLY A 33 7.81 -6.32 1.84
C GLY A 33 6.41 -6.19 2.44
N ILE A 34 6.20 -5.36 3.47
CA ILE A 34 4.89 -5.27 4.15
C ILE A 34 3.89 -4.53 3.24
N THR A 35 4.30 -3.40 2.66
CA THR A 35 3.45 -2.63 1.75
C THR A 35 3.03 -3.47 0.54
N HIS A 36 3.94 -4.20 -0.11
CA HIS A 36 3.59 -5.09 -1.23
C HIS A 36 2.65 -6.22 -0.80
N GLN A 37 2.89 -6.85 0.35
CA GLN A 37 1.98 -7.88 0.88
C GLN A 37 0.56 -7.33 1.10
N LEU A 38 0.45 -6.10 1.60
CA LEU A 38 -0.85 -5.48 1.84
C LEU A 38 -1.59 -5.15 0.53
N MET A 39 -0.86 -4.68 -0.49
CA MET A 39 -1.40 -4.44 -1.83
C MET A 39 -1.96 -5.72 -2.46
N ASP A 40 -1.20 -6.81 -2.41
CA ASP A 40 -1.60 -8.10 -2.95
C ASP A 40 -2.83 -8.67 -2.21
N ALA A 41 -2.81 -8.62 -0.88
CA ALA A 41 -3.91 -9.09 -0.05
C ALA A 41 -5.19 -8.28 -0.29
N TYR A 42 -5.09 -6.95 -0.38
CA TYR A 42 -6.23 -6.09 -0.72
C TYR A 42 -6.79 -6.42 -2.11
N SER A 43 -5.92 -6.52 -3.11
CA SER A 43 -6.30 -6.87 -4.48
C SER A 43 -7.05 -8.20 -4.56
N ALA A 44 -6.61 -9.21 -3.80
CA ALA A 44 -7.28 -10.50 -3.72
C ALA A 44 -8.64 -10.42 -3.01
N ALA A 45 -8.73 -9.63 -1.94
CA ALA A 45 -9.94 -9.50 -1.13
C ALA A 45 -11.09 -8.76 -1.83
N VAL A 46 -10.78 -7.79 -2.71
CA VAL A 46 -11.80 -6.96 -3.38
C VAL A 46 -12.17 -7.44 -4.78
N ARG A 47 -11.38 -8.34 -5.37
CA ARG A 47 -11.71 -8.94 -6.66
C ARG A 47 -12.89 -9.91 -6.49
N PRO A 48 -13.96 -9.79 -7.28
CA PRO A 48 -15.01 -10.80 -7.31
C PRO A 48 -14.39 -12.15 -7.67
N GLN A 49 -14.62 -13.18 -6.85
CA GLN A 49 -14.28 -14.53 -7.26
C GLN A 49 -15.05 -14.83 -8.54
N GLN A 50 -14.33 -15.10 -9.64
CA GLN A 50 -14.98 -15.56 -10.85
C GLN A 50 -15.74 -16.83 -10.49
N ALA A 51 -17.07 -16.80 -10.62
CA ALA A 51 -17.87 -18.01 -10.51
C ALA A 51 -17.31 -19.01 -11.52
N ALA A 52 -16.90 -20.19 -11.04
CA ALA A 52 -16.41 -21.25 -11.90
C ALA A 52 -17.46 -21.52 -12.99
N ALA A 53 -17.02 -21.43 -14.24
CA ALA A 53 -17.85 -21.67 -15.42
C ALA A 53 -18.20 -23.16 -15.57
#